data_AF-A0A388KC65-F1
#
_entry.id   AF-A0A388KC65-F1
#
_cell.length_a   1.000
_cell.length_b   1.000
_cell.length_c   1.000
_cell.angle_alpha   90.00
_cell.angle_beta   90.00
_cell.angle_gamma   90.00
#
_symmetry.space_group_name_H-M   'P 1'
#
loop_
_entity.id
_entity.type
_entity.pdbx_description
1 polymer ?
#
loop_
_entity_poly.entity_id
_entity_poly.type
_entity_poly.pdbx_seq_one_letter_code
_entity_poly.pdbx_strand_id
1 'polypeptide(L)'
;MSKWRTHESYAQKRQTGAKIGQALNNYNQRYSKPWSGGYRRQERNEEDKFDKIYSLLSEQVEERELRKREAAKQELLEEEKMKLRAEEEKRLATLKEQEEQEARLGRIVRTSVKAVCESALGRKVEIPDDDASTISKLQKELNELREKTAAGSGDSRIEALRKEKEALMKIRNQESEEDRLQQEIAELKDQKGKDKADVSKQDEIAALHLQIKELSSFCAVLEEKSAEVSTLKTENGHLRKDLHQLRDEFECMREKRGSGEVTLKSPPEEPAKGKQRVDPSTTAMYTPRDMEALQKAYKDALRHKEMAAKEVDFMQDRMARMGATSVRIRARKASARKTTPRDLKGSFETVEVESDGEGAGRGNGEGTARKETNAAQDRQVEKMAKFRDIHLKELRQAKKADMEKACEDEGISYIKLEQAKADVAEIRASRDFDAWLKEADQAVEDQDYATSTEDVPDE
;
A
#
# COMPACT_ATOMS: atom_id res chain seq x y z
N MET A 1 34.88 46.29 -6.22
CA MET A 1 35.99 45.36 -6.51
C MET A 1 35.90 44.19 -5.54
N SER A 2 35.50 43.01 -6.02
CA SER A 2 35.90 41.69 -5.49
C SER A 2 35.20 40.61 -6.31
N LYS A 3 36.03 39.84 -7.02
CA LYS A 3 35.67 38.76 -7.95
C LYS A 3 35.17 37.54 -7.16
N TRP A 4 34.03 36.97 -7.55
CA TRP A 4 33.66 35.62 -7.13
C TRP A 4 33.79 34.66 -8.30
N ARG A 5 34.64 33.66 -8.08
CA ARG A 5 35.06 32.59 -9.00
C ARG A 5 33.91 31.61 -9.20
N THR A 6 33.70 31.27 -10.46
CA THR A 6 33.03 30.06 -10.94
C THR A 6 33.85 28.83 -10.53
N HIS A 7 33.24 27.88 -9.82
CA HIS A 7 33.76 26.53 -9.67
C HIS A 7 32.92 25.58 -10.53
N GLU A 8 33.42 25.40 -11.74
CA GLU A 8 33.09 24.35 -12.69
C GLU A 8 34.01 23.17 -12.37
N SER A 9 33.46 22.01 -12.00
CA SER A 9 34.30 20.87 -11.60
C SER A 9 33.62 19.51 -11.72
N TYR A 10 34.08 18.77 -12.73
CA TYR A 10 34.18 17.30 -12.83
C TYR A 10 32.94 16.45 -13.14
N ALA A 11 32.62 16.38 -14.44
CA ALA A 11 32.06 15.19 -15.06
C ALA A 11 33.16 14.13 -15.25
N GLN A 12 33.14 13.10 -14.40
CA GLN A 12 34.11 12.00 -14.43
C GLN A 12 33.62 10.88 -15.35
N LYS A 13 34.21 10.84 -16.56
CA LYS A 13 34.14 9.74 -17.53
C LYS A 13 34.46 8.39 -16.89
N ARG A 14 33.50 7.46 -16.91
CA ARG A 14 33.77 6.02 -16.82
C ARG A 14 33.70 5.42 -18.23
N GLN A 15 34.87 5.35 -18.88
CA GLN A 15 35.14 4.41 -19.95
C GLN A 15 35.39 3.04 -19.32
N THR A 16 34.49 2.08 -19.52
CA THR A 16 34.79 0.66 -19.30
C THR A 16 34.81 0.00 -20.66
N GLY A 17 36.02 -0.39 -21.07
CA GLY A 17 36.32 -1.01 -22.35
C GLY A 17 35.68 -2.39 -22.49
N ALA A 18 35.02 -2.59 -23.62
CA ALA A 18 34.71 -3.89 -24.16
C ALA A 18 36.01 -4.58 -24.59
N LYS A 19 36.34 -5.72 -23.95
CA LYS A 19 37.28 -6.70 -24.50
C LYS A 19 36.48 -7.85 -25.09
N ILE A 20 36.31 -7.77 -26.41
CA ILE A 20 35.89 -8.86 -27.28
C ILE A 20 37.03 -9.90 -27.27
N GLY A 21 36.79 -11.03 -26.62
CA GLY A 21 37.64 -12.21 -26.69
C GLY A 21 36.98 -13.27 -27.57
N GLN A 22 37.37 -13.28 -28.85
CA GLN A 22 37.14 -14.41 -29.76
C GLN A 22 38.13 -15.54 -29.42
N ALA A 23 37.64 -16.75 -29.18
CA ALA A 23 38.39 -18.00 -29.30
C ALA A 23 37.37 -19.12 -29.58
N LEU A 24 37.16 -19.47 -30.85
CA LEU A 24 37.77 -20.62 -31.53
C LEU A 24 37.38 -21.98 -30.94
N ASN A 25 36.43 -22.61 -31.65
CA ASN A 25 36.49 -23.99 -32.15
C ASN A 25 37.23 -25.03 -31.29
N ASN A 26 36.46 -25.97 -30.74
CA ASN A 26 36.96 -27.34 -30.67
C ASN A 26 35.84 -28.34 -31.01
N TYR A 27 35.90 -28.81 -32.25
CA TYR A 27 35.15 -29.96 -32.75
C TYR A 27 35.69 -31.26 -32.15
N ASN A 28 34.82 -32.28 -32.11
CA ASN A 28 35.08 -33.68 -31.81
C ASN A 28 35.28 -34.05 -30.33
N GLN A 29 34.27 -34.69 -29.74
CA GLN A 29 34.28 -36.15 -29.69
C GLN A 29 32.87 -36.71 -29.42
N ARG A 30 32.46 -37.59 -30.34
CA ARG A 30 31.27 -38.44 -30.27
C ARG A 30 31.41 -39.44 -29.12
N TYR A 31 30.58 -39.30 -28.10
CA TYR A 31 30.04 -40.44 -27.39
C TYR A 31 28.54 -40.23 -27.25
N SER A 32 27.78 -41.04 -28.00
CA SER A 32 26.32 -41.12 -27.92
C SER A 32 25.96 -41.68 -26.54
N LYS A 33 25.83 -40.79 -25.54
CA LYS A 33 25.29 -41.12 -24.22
C LYS A 33 23.77 -41.28 -24.34
N PRO A 34 23.17 -42.31 -23.71
CA PRO A 34 21.75 -42.53 -23.76
C PRO A 34 21.00 -41.37 -23.10
N TRP A 35 20.23 -40.63 -23.90
CA TRP A 35 19.38 -39.49 -23.51
C TRP A 35 18.11 -39.95 -22.77
N SER A 36 18.24 -40.82 -21.77
CA SER A 36 17.10 -41.31 -21.01
C SER A 36 17.42 -41.36 -19.52
N GLY A 37 17.07 -40.29 -18.80
CA GLY A 37 16.76 -40.44 -17.37
C GLY A 37 17.44 -39.51 -16.35
N GLY A 38 18.14 -38.44 -16.75
CA GLY A 38 18.87 -37.57 -15.81
C GLY A 38 18.47 -36.08 -15.74
N TYR A 39 17.90 -35.51 -16.81
CA TYR A 39 17.82 -34.05 -16.98
C TYR A 39 16.83 -33.32 -16.06
N ARG A 40 15.79 -33.99 -15.55
CA ARG A 40 14.78 -33.33 -14.70
C ARG A 40 15.33 -32.82 -13.36
N ARG A 41 16.48 -33.33 -12.89
CA ARG A 41 17.09 -32.86 -11.62
C ARG A 41 18.01 -31.65 -11.82
N GLN A 42 18.48 -31.41 -13.05
CA GLN A 42 19.38 -30.31 -13.35
C GLN A 42 18.62 -29.03 -13.74
N GLU A 43 17.52 -29.15 -14.49
CA GLU A 43 16.62 -28.02 -14.80
C GLU A 43 16.08 -27.36 -13.53
N ARG A 44 15.68 -28.16 -12.53
CA ARG A 44 15.17 -27.65 -11.25
C ARG A 44 16.22 -26.80 -10.51
N ASN A 45 17.50 -27.17 -10.58
CA ASN A 45 18.58 -26.40 -9.96
C ASN A 45 18.97 -25.15 -10.79
N GLU A 46 18.61 -25.09 -12.07
CA GLU A 46 18.85 -23.91 -12.92
C GLU A 46 17.74 -22.88 -12.70
N GLU A 47 16.49 -23.32 -12.57
CA GLU A 47 15.35 -22.48 -12.16
C GLU A 47 15.63 -21.79 -10.81
N ASP A 48 16.06 -22.54 -9.78
CA ASP A 48 16.42 -21.98 -8.47
C ASP A 48 17.54 -20.91 -8.54
N LYS A 49 18.47 -21.06 -9.49
CA LYS A 49 19.56 -20.08 -9.70
C LYS A 49 19.04 -18.81 -10.35
N PHE A 50 18.13 -18.93 -11.32
CA PHE A 50 17.52 -17.77 -11.94
C PHE A 50 16.69 -16.99 -10.94
N ASP A 51 15.86 -17.67 -10.15
CA ASP A 51 15.04 -17.03 -9.11
C ASP A 51 15.92 -16.30 -8.09
N LYS A 52 17.03 -16.90 -7.68
CA LYS A 52 18.00 -16.25 -6.79
C LYS A 52 18.64 -15.00 -7.42
N ILE A 53 18.98 -15.05 -8.72
CA ILE A 53 19.55 -13.90 -9.43
C ILE A 53 18.50 -12.79 -9.58
N TYR A 54 17.26 -13.14 -9.93
CA TYR A 54 16.17 -12.17 -10.05
C TYR A 54 15.83 -11.53 -8.70
N SER A 55 15.81 -12.31 -7.61
CA SER A 55 15.60 -11.80 -6.24
C SER A 55 16.69 -10.79 -5.84
N LEU A 56 17.95 -11.04 -6.16
CA LEU A 56 19.05 -10.12 -5.88
C LEU A 56 18.95 -8.82 -6.72
N LEU A 57 18.53 -8.94 -7.98
CA LEU A 57 18.32 -7.79 -8.86
C LEU A 57 17.12 -6.94 -8.40
N SER A 58 16.02 -7.56 -7.99
CA SER A 58 14.84 -6.85 -7.47
C SER A 58 15.17 -6.13 -6.16
N GLU A 59 15.86 -6.81 -5.24
CA GLU A 59 16.32 -6.20 -3.98
C GLU A 59 17.23 -4.99 -4.25
N GLN A 60 18.15 -5.10 -5.23
CA GLN A 60 19.03 -3.98 -5.60
C GLN A 60 18.27 -2.79 -6.23
N VAL A 61 17.20 -3.05 -6.99
CA VAL A 61 16.36 -1.99 -7.56
C VAL A 61 15.53 -1.31 -6.46
N GLU A 62 14.93 -2.09 -5.57
CA GLU A 62 14.18 -1.58 -4.42
C GLU A 62 15.08 -0.75 -3.48
N GLU A 63 16.29 -1.22 -3.19
CA GLU A 63 17.26 -0.49 -2.37
C GLU A 63 17.66 0.85 -3.02
N ARG A 64 17.84 0.89 -4.35
CA ARG A 64 18.10 2.15 -5.07
C ARG A 64 16.90 3.09 -5.04
N GLU A 65 15.69 2.56 -5.10
CA GLU A 65 14.48 3.37 -5.05
C GLU A 65 14.25 3.93 -3.64
N LEU A 66 14.50 3.13 -2.59
CA LEU A 66 14.49 3.59 -1.21
C LEU A 66 15.51 4.71 -0.97
N ARG A 67 16.75 4.55 -1.43
CA ARG A 67 17.76 5.62 -1.37
C ARG A 67 17.29 6.91 -2.05
N LYS A 68 16.59 6.82 -3.18
CA LYS A 68 16.02 8.01 -3.86
C LYS A 68 14.91 8.66 -3.04
N ARG A 69 14.02 7.86 -2.43
CA ARG A 69 12.94 8.37 -1.58
C ARG A 69 13.48 9.02 -0.30
N GLU A 70 14.50 8.42 0.32
CA GLU A 70 15.17 8.98 1.51
C GLU A 70 15.93 10.27 1.17
N ALA A 71 16.63 10.30 0.04
CA ALA A 71 17.29 11.52 -0.43
C ALA A 71 16.29 12.66 -0.70
N ALA A 72 15.17 12.37 -1.36
CA ALA A 72 14.11 13.36 -1.59
C ALA A 72 13.48 13.86 -0.28
N LYS A 73 13.30 12.98 0.71
CA LYS A 73 12.83 13.38 2.05
C LYS A 73 13.85 14.26 2.77
N GLN A 74 15.14 13.96 2.66
CA GLN A 74 16.21 14.80 3.24
C GLN A 74 16.26 16.18 2.57
N GLU A 75 16.12 16.25 1.25
CA GLU A 75 16.09 17.52 0.50
C GLU A 75 14.91 18.40 0.93
N LEU A 76 13.71 17.83 1.08
CA LEU A 76 12.54 18.56 1.59
C LEU A 76 12.76 19.12 3.01
N LEU A 77 13.39 18.34 3.89
CA LEU A 77 13.71 18.79 5.26
C LEU A 77 14.78 19.89 5.27
N GLU A 78 15.74 19.86 4.34
CA GLU A 78 16.74 20.92 4.19
C GLU A 78 16.13 22.21 3.64
N GLU A 79 15.23 22.11 2.66
CA GLU A 79 14.49 23.25 2.13
C GLU A 79 13.61 23.92 3.20
N GLU A 80 12.93 23.13 4.02
CA GLU A 80 12.11 23.65 5.13
C GLU A 80 12.97 24.35 6.20
N LYS A 81 14.12 23.77 6.57
CA LYS A 81 15.08 24.41 7.47
C LYS A 81 15.62 25.73 6.91
N MET A 82 15.89 25.79 5.60
CA MET A 82 16.33 27.02 4.95
C MET A 82 15.22 28.07 4.94
N LYS A 83 13.97 27.68 4.73
CA LYS A 83 12.82 28.58 4.79
C LYS A 83 12.62 29.18 6.18
N LEU A 84 12.74 28.37 7.23
CA LEU A 84 12.64 28.83 8.62
C LEU A 84 13.76 29.80 8.99
N ARG A 85 15.01 29.52 8.59
CA ARG A 85 16.13 30.46 8.80
C ARG A 85 15.93 31.80 8.09
N ALA A 86 15.43 31.76 6.85
CA ALA A 86 15.14 32.98 6.09
C ALA A 86 13.98 33.78 6.71
N GLU A 87 13.00 33.13 7.34
CA GLU A 87 11.94 33.81 8.07
C GLU A 87 12.45 34.42 9.38
N GLU A 88 13.29 33.71 10.13
CA GLU A 88 13.91 34.21 11.37
C GLU A 88 14.79 35.44 11.10
N GLU A 89 15.59 35.42 10.03
CA GLU A 89 16.41 36.57 9.61
C GLU A 89 15.55 37.80 9.27
N LYS A 90 14.39 37.59 8.62
CA LYS A 90 13.44 38.69 8.35
C LYS A 90 12.88 39.29 9.64
N ARG A 91 12.55 38.46 10.63
CA ARG A 91 12.07 38.97 11.94
C ARG A 91 13.15 39.81 12.64
N LEU A 92 14.39 39.34 12.65
CA LEU A 92 15.51 40.09 13.21
C LEU A 92 15.77 41.41 12.46
N ALA A 93 15.62 41.42 11.14
CA ALA A 93 15.73 42.65 10.34
C ALA A 93 14.64 43.66 10.72
N THR A 94 13.38 43.22 10.87
CA THR A 94 12.29 44.11 11.27
C THR A 94 12.47 44.69 12.68
N LEU A 95 13.02 43.91 13.62
CA LEU A 95 13.31 44.39 14.98
C LEU A 95 14.43 45.43 14.98
N LYS A 96 15.49 45.23 14.20
CA LYS A 96 16.57 46.23 14.05
C LYS A 96 16.05 47.53 13.43
N GLU A 97 15.18 47.43 12.43
CA GLU A 97 14.56 48.62 11.83
C GLU A 97 13.69 49.37 12.85
N GLN A 98 12.93 48.67 13.70
CA GLN A 98 12.18 49.29 14.78
C GLN A 98 13.09 49.99 15.80
N GLU A 99 14.17 49.35 16.24
CA GLU A 99 15.16 49.94 17.16
C GLU A 99 15.81 51.21 16.56
N GLU A 100 16.13 51.19 15.27
CA GLU A 100 16.66 52.36 14.56
C GLU A 100 15.63 53.50 14.46
N GLN A 101 14.36 53.18 14.22
CA GLN A 101 13.27 54.14 14.21
C GLN A 101 13.05 54.77 15.59
N GLU A 102 13.07 53.98 16.66
CA GLU A 102 12.99 54.47 18.04
C GLU A 102 14.17 55.39 18.39
N ALA A 103 15.40 54.99 18.03
CA ALA A 103 16.57 55.84 18.23
C ALA A 103 16.49 57.16 17.45
N ARG A 104 15.92 57.13 16.24
CA ARG A 104 15.68 58.33 15.41
C ARG A 104 14.61 59.23 16.03
N LEU A 105 13.48 58.67 16.46
CA LEU A 105 12.43 59.41 17.16
C LEU A 105 12.95 60.04 18.45
N GLY A 106 13.71 59.28 19.25
CA GLY A 106 14.35 59.78 20.46
C GLY A 106 15.25 60.99 20.20
N ARG A 107 16.03 61.00 19.11
CA ARG A 107 16.82 62.16 18.70
C ARG A 107 15.95 63.36 18.33
N ILE A 108 14.88 63.15 17.55
CA ILE A 108 13.97 64.22 17.14
C ILE A 108 13.25 64.83 18.34
N VAL A 109 12.75 64.00 19.26
CA VAL A 109 12.06 64.47 20.47
C VAL A 109 13.02 65.28 21.35
N ARG A 110 14.28 64.82 21.53
CA ARG A 110 15.29 65.58 22.28
C ARG A 110 15.58 66.93 21.64
N THR A 111 15.78 66.99 20.32
CA THR A 111 16.04 68.26 19.63
C THR A 111 14.83 69.18 19.63
N SER A 112 13.60 68.65 19.50
CA SER A 112 12.38 69.46 19.57
C SER A 112 12.14 70.01 20.97
N VAL A 113 12.31 69.20 22.02
CA VAL A 113 12.19 69.64 23.41
C VAL A 113 13.22 70.72 23.71
N LYS A 114 14.47 70.55 23.25
CA LYS A 114 15.51 71.58 23.36
C LYS A 114 15.08 72.89 22.70
N ALA A 115 14.61 72.86 21.45
CA ALA A 115 14.19 74.06 20.72
C ALA A 115 12.98 74.77 21.36
N VAL A 116 12.01 74.02 21.89
CA VAL A 116 10.84 74.57 22.60
C VAL A 116 11.29 75.25 23.91
N CYS A 117 12.16 74.60 24.69
CA CYS A 117 12.71 75.18 25.90
C CYS A 117 13.55 76.45 25.62
N GLU A 118 14.39 76.43 24.58
CA GLU A 118 15.16 77.59 24.12
C GLU A 118 14.25 78.77 23.72
N SER A 119 13.16 78.48 23.00
CA SER A 119 12.19 79.49 22.55
C SER A 119 11.40 80.10 23.71
N ALA A 120 10.95 79.27 24.66
CA ALA A 120 10.14 79.71 25.79
C ALA A 120 10.95 80.53 26.81
N LEU A 121 12.22 80.18 27.02
CA LEU A 121 13.09 80.86 28.00
C LEU A 121 13.85 82.05 27.41
N GLY A 122 13.83 82.24 26.08
CA GLY A 122 14.52 83.34 25.39
C GLY A 122 16.04 83.35 25.57
N ARG A 123 16.60 82.24 26.05
CA ARG A 123 18.03 82.01 26.29
C ARG A 123 18.36 80.61 25.80
N LYS A 124 19.58 80.40 25.28
CA LYS A 124 20.05 79.07 24.90
C LYS A 124 20.06 78.16 26.13
N VAL A 125 19.14 77.21 26.17
CA VAL A 125 19.11 76.12 27.13
C VAL A 125 20.10 75.07 26.62
N GLU A 126 21.32 75.14 27.13
CA GLU A 126 22.18 73.96 27.17
C GLU A 126 21.49 72.94 28.07
N ILE A 127 20.64 72.10 27.48
CA ILE A 127 20.34 70.79 28.05
C ILE A 127 21.69 70.07 27.96
N PRO A 128 22.38 69.87 29.09
CA PRO A 128 23.68 69.21 29.06
C PRO A 128 23.44 67.82 28.51
N ASP A 129 24.14 67.47 27.43
CA ASP A 129 24.24 66.09 26.99
C ASP A 129 24.98 65.35 28.11
N ASP A 130 24.22 64.77 29.04
CA ASP A 130 24.70 64.04 30.22
C ASP A 130 25.96 64.67 30.85
N ASP A 131 25.78 65.66 31.74
CA ASP A 131 26.86 66.16 32.59
C ASP A 131 27.42 65.02 33.45
N ALA A 132 28.37 64.26 32.90
CA ALA A 132 29.02 63.13 33.52
C ALA A 132 29.63 63.49 34.89
N SER A 133 29.89 64.79 35.14
CA SER A 133 30.44 65.32 36.39
C SER A 133 29.41 65.51 37.51
N THR A 134 28.17 65.91 37.20
CA THR A 134 27.07 65.97 38.19
C THR A 134 26.56 64.57 38.47
N ILE A 135 26.53 63.73 37.43
CA ILE A 135 26.33 62.28 37.56
C ILE A 135 27.40 61.69 38.48
N SER A 136 28.68 62.09 38.35
CA SER A 136 29.76 61.60 39.23
C SER A 136 29.63 62.06 40.68
N LYS A 137 29.19 63.30 40.95
CA LYS A 137 28.95 63.78 42.33
C LYS A 137 27.76 63.09 42.98
N LEU A 138 26.65 62.97 42.25
CA LEU A 138 25.48 62.22 42.70
C LEU A 138 25.86 60.76 42.94
N GLN A 139 26.66 60.13 42.07
CA GLN A 139 27.20 58.79 42.29
C GLN A 139 28.01 58.67 43.58
N LYS A 140 28.76 59.72 43.97
CA LYS A 140 29.59 59.71 45.18
C LYS A 140 28.75 59.80 46.46
N GLU A 141 27.78 60.71 46.51
CA GLU A 141 26.82 60.82 47.64
C GLU A 141 25.93 59.57 47.73
N LEU A 142 25.57 58.98 46.60
CA LEU A 142 24.82 57.71 46.55
C LEU A 142 25.65 56.56 47.14
N ASN A 143 26.97 56.53 46.90
CA ASN A 143 27.87 55.54 47.51
C ASN A 143 28.01 55.71 49.03
N GLU A 144 28.05 56.95 49.53
CA GLU A 144 28.16 57.23 50.96
C GLU A 144 26.88 56.85 51.74
N LEU A 145 25.70 57.11 51.14
CA LEU A 145 24.42 56.61 51.65
C LEU A 145 24.32 55.08 51.57
N ARG A 146 24.90 54.48 50.53
CA ARG A 146 24.97 53.03 50.35
C ARG A 146 25.77 52.35 51.47
N GLU A 147 26.90 52.93 51.87
CA GLU A 147 27.72 52.42 52.98
C GLU A 147 27.00 52.54 54.33
N LYS A 148 26.32 53.66 54.59
CA LYS A 148 25.50 53.82 55.82
C LYS A 148 24.32 52.85 55.89
N THR A 149 23.75 52.45 54.75
CA THR A 149 22.62 51.52 54.69
C THR A 149 23.06 50.05 54.78
N ALA A 150 24.32 49.75 54.42
CA ALA A 150 24.89 48.40 54.45
C ALA A 150 25.11 47.86 55.88
N ALA A 151 25.33 48.71 56.89
CA ALA A 151 25.82 48.26 58.20
C ALA A 151 24.75 47.81 59.23
N GLY A 152 23.43 48.00 59.00
CA GLY A 152 22.43 47.90 60.07
C GLY A 152 21.34 46.84 59.95
N SER A 153 20.75 46.65 58.78
CA SER A 153 19.66 45.67 58.57
C SER A 153 19.47 45.28 57.10
N GLY A 154 20.29 45.85 56.22
CA GLY A 154 20.28 45.57 54.79
C GLY A 154 20.70 44.14 54.50
N ASP A 155 21.72 43.62 55.19
CA ASP A 155 22.29 42.31 54.86
C ASP A 155 21.32 41.15 55.08
N SER A 156 20.57 41.12 56.18
CA SER A 156 19.55 40.09 56.42
C SER A 156 18.39 40.20 55.42
N ARG A 157 17.99 41.43 55.05
CA ARG A 157 16.98 41.67 54.02
C ARG A 157 17.48 41.29 52.62
N ILE A 158 18.74 41.58 52.29
CA ILE A 158 19.37 41.22 51.02
C ILE A 158 19.53 39.70 50.93
N GLU A 159 19.88 39.04 52.03
CA GLU A 159 19.96 37.58 52.09
C GLU A 159 18.57 36.93 51.96
N ALA A 160 17.53 37.51 52.58
CA ALA A 160 16.14 37.09 52.36
C ALA A 160 15.72 37.26 50.89
N LEU A 161 16.02 38.41 50.27
CA LEU A 161 15.73 38.67 48.86
C LEU A 161 16.52 37.75 47.91
N ARG A 162 17.75 37.35 48.27
CA ARG A 162 18.52 36.35 47.51
C ARG A 162 17.87 34.97 47.58
N LYS A 163 17.42 34.55 48.77
CA LYS A 163 16.69 33.28 48.95
C LYS A 163 15.35 33.29 48.21
N GLU A 164 14.61 34.39 48.26
CA GLU A 164 13.36 34.58 47.53
C GLU A 164 13.58 34.55 46.01
N LYS A 165 14.60 35.25 45.51
CA LYS A 165 14.98 35.20 44.09
C LYS A 165 15.37 33.79 43.65
N GLU A 166 16.13 33.05 44.45
CA GLU A 166 16.50 31.66 44.16
C GLU A 166 15.26 30.75 44.13
N ALA A 167 14.32 30.94 45.08
CA ALA A 167 13.05 30.22 45.09
C ALA A 167 12.20 30.51 43.84
N LEU A 168 12.10 31.77 43.43
CA LEU A 168 11.39 32.16 42.19
C LEU A 168 12.03 31.56 40.95
N MET A 169 13.37 31.52 40.87
CA MET A 169 14.06 30.86 39.76
C MET A 169 13.82 29.35 39.74
N LYS A 170 13.72 28.70 40.92
CA LYS A 170 13.35 27.27 41.01
C LYS A 170 11.92 27.02 40.56
N ILE A 171 10.97 27.86 40.97
CA ILE A 171 9.56 27.78 40.54
C ILE A 171 9.46 27.95 39.03
N ARG A 172 10.13 28.97 38.45
CA ARG A 172 10.14 29.19 37.00
C ARG A 172 10.71 27.99 36.22
N ASN A 173 11.77 27.37 36.74
CA ASN A 173 12.33 26.17 36.12
C ASN A 173 11.35 24.98 36.20
N GLN A 174 10.64 24.82 37.32
CA GLN A 174 9.59 23.80 37.47
C GLN A 174 8.42 24.03 36.52
N GLU A 175 7.95 25.27 36.37
CA GLU A 175 6.91 25.62 35.38
C GLU A 175 7.35 25.25 33.96
N SER A 176 8.60 25.54 33.58
CA SER A 176 9.12 25.16 32.26
C SER A 176 9.25 23.64 32.07
N GLU A 177 9.49 22.90 33.14
CA GLU A 177 9.52 21.43 33.12
C GLU A 177 8.11 20.86 33.03
N GLU A 178 7.16 21.45 33.74
CA GLU A 178 5.74 21.09 33.67
C GLU A 178 5.17 21.35 32.27
N ASP A 179 5.48 22.50 31.66
CA ASP A 179 5.09 22.80 30.27
C ASP A 179 5.68 21.77 29.29
N ARG A 180 6.95 21.38 29.47
CA ARG A 180 7.58 20.35 28.65
C ARG A 180 6.90 18.99 28.81
N LEU A 181 6.54 18.61 30.03
CA LEU A 181 5.82 17.37 30.32
C LEU A 181 4.40 17.40 29.77
N GLN A 182 3.69 18.54 29.87
CA GLN A 182 2.37 18.72 29.27
C GLN A 182 2.43 18.60 27.76
N GLN A 183 3.47 19.15 27.12
CA GLN A 183 3.71 19.00 25.69
C GLN A 183 3.99 17.54 25.32
N GLU A 184 4.84 16.83 26.06
CA GLU A 184 5.12 15.40 25.84
C GLU A 184 3.86 14.54 26.02
N ILE A 185 3.02 14.84 27.03
CA ILE A 185 1.73 14.16 27.23
C ILE A 185 0.78 14.42 26.05
N ALA A 186 0.72 15.65 25.54
CA ALA A 186 -0.09 15.99 24.38
C ALA A 186 0.40 15.23 23.12
N GLU A 187 1.71 15.22 22.88
CA GLU A 187 2.33 14.47 21.77
C GLU A 187 2.06 12.97 21.89
N LEU A 188 2.23 12.38 23.08
CA LEU A 188 1.92 10.97 23.34
C LEU A 188 0.43 10.65 23.18
N LYS A 189 -0.47 11.58 23.52
CA LYS A 189 -1.91 11.42 23.28
C LYS A 189 -2.24 11.46 21.79
N ASP A 190 -1.65 12.39 21.04
CA ASP A 190 -1.81 12.47 19.59
C ASP A 190 -1.25 11.23 18.88
N GLN A 191 -0.11 10.74 19.36
CA GLN A 191 0.52 9.52 18.85
C GLN A 191 -0.33 8.29 19.17
N LYS A 192 -0.87 8.19 20.40
CA LYS A 192 -1.82 7.13 20.78
C LYS A 192 -3.14 7.23 20.02
N GLY A 193 -3.57 8.43 19.63
CA GLY A 193 -4.70 8.64 18.73
C GLY A 193 -4.45 8.07 17.33
N LYS A 194 -3.22 8.22 16.81
CA LYS A 194 -2.79 7.63 15.53
C LYS A 194 -2.63 6.11 15.62
N ASP A 195 -2.13 5.58 16.73
CA ASP A 195 -1.98 4.12 16.93
C ASP A 195 -3.31 3.38 17.18
N LYS A 196 -4.37 4.11 17.57
CA LYS A 196 -5.73 3.57 17.69
C LYS A 196 -6.47 3.47 16.35
N ALA A 197 -5.97 4.13 15.30
CA ALA A 197 -6.46 4.00 13.93
C ALA A 197 -5.54 3.10 13.10
N ASP A 198 -4.95 2.07 13.71
CA ASP A 198 -4.36 0.96 12.96
C ASP A 198 -5.52 0.11 12.43
N VAL A 199 -6.30 0.68 11.52
CA VAL A 199 -7.34 0.02 10.72
C VAL A 199 -6.77 -1.27 10.13
N SER A 200 -5.46 -1.29 9.86
CA SER A 200 -4.72 -2.49 9.48
C SER A 200 -4.85 -3.66 10.46
N LYS A 201 -4.87 -3.42 11.78
CA LYS A 201 -5.04 -4.49 12.78
C LYS A 201 -6.48 -4.97 12.87
N GLN A 202 -7.46 -4.08 12.73
CA GLN A 202 -8.86 -4.48 12.64
C GLN A 202 -9.14 -5.28 11.37
N ASP A 203 -8.59 -4.86 10.23
CA ASP A 203 -8.65 -5.59 8.97
C ASP A 203 -7.97 -6.96 9.07
N GLU A 204 -6.81 -7.05 9.74
CA GLU A 204 -6.13 -8.32 10.01
C GLU A 204 -6.98 -9.25 10.89
N ILE A 205 -7.60 -8.72 11.96
CA ILE A 205 -8.51 -9.49 12.81
C ILE A 205 -9.73 -9.96 12.02
N ALA A 206 -10.32 -9.10 11.18
CA ALA A 206 -11.45 -9.46 10.32
C ALA A 206 -11.08 -10.53 9.28
N ALA A 207 -9.89 -10.42 8.67
CA ALA A 207 -9.35 -11.41 7.74
C ALA A 207 -9.11 -12.77 8.44
N LEU A 208 -8.55 -12.76 9.65
CA LEU A 208 -8.38 -13.98 10.46
C LEU A 208 -9.73 -14.60 10.84
N HIS A 209 -10.74 -13.80 11.18
CA HIS A 209 -12.10 -14.31 11.43
C HIS A 209 -12.73 -14.97 10.19
N LEU A 210 -12.54 -14.40 9.00
CA LEU A 210 -12.98 -15.00 7.74
C LEU A 210 -12.28 -16.34 7.48
N GLN A 211 -10.97 -16.42 7.68
CA GLN A 211 -10.21 -17.67 7.54
C GLN A 211 -10.67 -18.73 8.53
N ILE A 212 -10.91 -18.36 9.80
CA ILE A 212 -11.44 -19.28 10.81
C ILE A 212 -12.80 -19.82 10.36
N LYS A 213 -13.69 -18.96 9.85
CA LYS A 213 -15.01 -19.36 9.36
C LYS A 213 -14.93 -20.32 8.16
N GLU A 214 -14.04 -20.07 7.21
CA GLU A 214 -13.79 -20.96 6.09
C GLU A 214 -13.25 -22.32 6.56
N LEU A 215 -12.25 -22.32 7.46
CA LEU A 215 -11.70 -23.55 8.05
C LEU A 215 -12.75 -24.35 8.83
N SER A 216 -13.61 -23.67 9.60
CA SER A 216 -14.74 -24.33 10.27
C SER A 216 -15.70 -24.98 9.28
N SER A 217 -15.98 -24.33 8.14
CA SER A 217 -16.80 -24.93 7.08
C SER A 217 -16.14 -26.17 6.46
N PHE A 218 -14.83 -26.15 6.26
CA PHE A 218 -14.08 -27.32 5.78
C PHE A 218 -14.10 -28.48 6.78
N CYS A 219 -13.96 -28.19 8.08
CA CYS A 219 -14.07 -29.19 9.14
C CYS A 219 -15.45 -29.86 9.14
N ALA A 220 -16.53 -29.11 8.98
CA ALA A 220 -17.89 -29.65 8.92
C ALA A 220 -18.08 -30.59 7.71
N VAL A 221 -17.62 -30.18 6.52
CA VAL A 221 -17.67 -31.04 5.32
C VAL A 221 -16.83 -32.30 5.48
N LEU A 222 -15.66 -32.19 6.11
CA LEU A 222 -14.78 -33.33 6.38
C LEU A 222 -15.44 -34.32 7.36
N GLU A 223 -16.11 -33.82 8.38
CA GLU A 223 -16.87 -34.63 9.35
C GLU A 223 -18.03 -35.36 8.68
N GLU A 224 -18.80 -34.68 7.83
CA GLU A 224 -19.88 -35.29 7.03
C GLU A 224 -19.35 -36.43 6.14
N LYS A 225 -18.23 -36.20 5.43
CA LYS A 225 -17.60 -37.24 4.59
C LYS A 225 -17.05 -38.40 5.41
N SER A 226 -16.54 -38.14 6.62
CA SER A 226 -16.10 -39.19 7.54
C SER A 226 -17.28 -40.07 7.99
N ALA A 227 -18.45 -39.46 8.24
CA ALA A 227 -19.68 -40.19 8.56
C ALA A 227 -20.15 -41.04 7.36
N GLU A 228 -20.15 -40.50 6.14
CA GLU A 228 -20.50 -41.22 4.91
C GLU A 228 -19.56 -42.42 4.64
N VAL A 229 -18.25 -42.26 4.87
CA VAL A 229 -17.31 -43.38 4.76
C VAL A 229 -17.61 -44.46 5.81
N SER A 230 -18.02 -44.05 7.00
CA SER A 230 -18.38 -44.99 8.08
C SER A 230 -19.64 -45.80 7.73
N THR A 231 -20.67 -45.18 7.14
CA THR A 231 -21.87 -45.88 6.67
C THR A 231 -21.56 -46.81 5.50
N LEU A 232 -20.79 -46.37 4.50
CA LEU A 232 -20.39 -47.23 3.38
C LEU A 232 -19.55 -48.43 3.83
N LYS A 233 -18.76 -48.28 4.89
CA LYS A 233 -17.97 -49.38 5.47
C LYS A 233 -18.85 -50.41 6.16
N THR A 234 -19.89 -49.99 6.88
CA THR A 234 -20.84 -50.92 7.50
C THR A 234 -21.66 -51.62 6.42
N GLU A 235 -22.18 -50.91 5.42
CA GLU A 235 -22.93 -51.48 4.29
C GLU A 235 -22.09 -52.50 3.49
N ASN A 236 -20.84 -52.18 3.15
CA ASN A 236 -19.92 -53.14 2.53
C ASN A 236 -19.70 -54.37 3.41
N GLY A 237 -19.65 -54.18 4.73
CA GLY A 237 -19.60 -55.29 5.69
C GLY A 237 -20.83 -56.20 5.63
N HIS A 238 -22.02 -55.63 5.43
CA HIS A 238 -23.26 -56.40 5.27
C HIS A 238 -23.29 -57.14 3.93
N LEU A 239 -23.00 -56.48 2.82
CA LEU A 239 -22.94 -57.12 1.49
C LEU A 239 -21.94 -58.28 1.45
N ARG A 240 -20.79 -58.15 2.13
CA ARG A 240 -19.83 -59.25 2.27
C ARG A 240 -20.46 -60.44 2.99
N LYS A 241 -21.22 -60.23 4.07
CA LYS A 241 -21.90 -61.31 4.79
C LYS A 241 -22.95 -61.99 3.91
N ASP A 242 -23.75 -61.21 3.18
CA ASP A 242 -24.78 -61.73 2.28
C ASP A 242 -24.17 -62.58 1.16
N LEU A 243 -23.04 -62.13 0.58
CA LEU A 243 -22.30 -62.91 -0.41
C LEU A 243 -21.75 -64.23 0.15
N HIS A 244 -21.32 -64.26 1.42
CA HIS A 244 -20.90 -65.51 2.05
C HIS A 244 -22.09 -66.44 2.27
N GLN A 245 -23.24 -65.93 2.74
CA GLN A 245 -24.46 -66.73 2.89
C GLN A 245 -24.93 -67.33 1.56
N LEU A 246 -24.97 -66.53 0.49
CA LEU A 246 -25.29 -67.01 -0.87
C LEU A 246 -24.32 -68.09 -1.36
N ARG A 247 -23.03 -67.96 -1.04
CA ARG A 247 -22.02 -68.97 -1.36
C ARG A 247 -22.29 -70.28 -0.62
N ASP A 248 -22.57 -70.20 0.68
CA ASP A 248 -22.87 -71.36 1.53
C ASP A 248 -24.17 -72.07 1.08
N GLU A 249 -25.20 -71.29 0.71
CA GLU A 249 -26.44 -71.81 0.12
C GLU A 249 -26.18 -72.52 -1.23
N PHE A 250 -25.33 -71.96 -2.08
CA PHE A 250 -24.95 -72.56 -3.36
C PHE A 250 -24.17 -73.86 -3.17
N GLU A 251 -23.25 -73.92 -2.21
CA GLU A 251 -22.53 -75.13 -1.82
C GLU A 251 -23.51 -76.19 -1.29
N CYS A 252 -24.44 -75.82 -0.40
CA CYS A 252 -25.51 -76.71 0.08
C CYS A 252 -26.40 -77.25 -1.06
N MET A 253 -26.74 -76.42 -2.05
CA MET A 253 -27.52 -76.86 -3.21
C MET A 253 -26.74 -77.79 -4.14
N ARG A 254 -25.43 -77.57 -4.27
CA ARG A 254 -24.55 -78.43 -5.08
C ARG A 254 -24.46 -79.84 -4.50
N GLU A 255 -24.39 -79.97 -3.18
CA GLU A 255 -24.38 -81.27 -2.50
C GLU A 255 -25.72 -82.02 -2.63
N LYS A 256 -26.85 -81.29 -2.67
CA LYS A 256 -28.19 -81.86 -2.88
C LYS A 256 -28.46 -82.30 -4.32
N ARG A 257 -27.74 -81.75 -5.31
CA ARG A 257 -27.63 -82.38 -6.64
C ARG A 257 -26.64 -83.54 -6.53
N GLY A 258 -27.05 -84.54 -5.74
CA GLY A 258 -26.41 -85.83 -5.72
C GLY A 258 -26.19 -86.27 -7.16
N SER A 259 -25.00 -86.79 -7.41
CA SER A 259 -24.54 -87.38 -8.65
C SER A 259 -25.46 -88.54 -9.09
N GLY A 260 -26.69 -88.22 -9.47
CA GLY A 260 -27.56 -89.09 -10.22
C GLY A 260 -26.96 -89.17 -11.61
N GLU A 261 -26.03 -90.11 -11.76
CA GLU A 261 -25.66 -90.82 -12.98
C GLU A 261 -26.28 -90.24 -14.26
N VAL A 262 -25.80 -89.06 -14.67
CA VAL A 262 -26.06 -88.53 -16.01
C VAL A 262 -25.22 -89.39 -16.93
N THR A 263 -25.83 -90.51 -17.32
CA THR A 263 -25.31 -91.52 -18.23
C THR A 263 -24.74 -90.82 -19.46
N LEU A 264 -23.44 -91.01 -19.62
CA LEU A 264 -22.62 -90.64 -20.76
C LEU A 264 -23.28 -91.15 -22.06
N LYS A 265 -24.03 -90.30 -22.75
CA LYS A 265 -24.31 -90.46 -24.18
C LYS A 265 -23.96 -89.17 -24.93
N SER A 266 -22.69 -89.16 -25.33
CA SER A 266 -22.13 -88.56 -26.56
C SER A 266 -22.15 -87.03 -26.75
N PRO A 267 -20.98 -86.40 -26.85
CA PRO A 267 -20.80 -85.21 -27.69
C PRO A 267 -20.52 -85.63 -29.15
N PRO A 268 -21.20 -85.05 -30.16
CA PRO A 268 -20.80 -85.21 -31.55
C PRO A 268 -19.59 -84.30 -31.86
N GLU A 269 -18.51 -84.97 -32.27
CA GLU A 269 -17.74 -84.72 -33.48
C GLU A 269 -17.05 -83.34 -33.66
N GLU A 270 -15.71 -83.39 -33.54
CA GLU A 270 -14.77 -82.32 -33.89
C GLU A 270 -14.89 -81.89 -35.36
N PRO A 271 -14.96 -80.59 -35.69
CA PRO A 271 -14.72 -80.15 -37.05
C PRO A 271 -13.22 -79.92 -37.30
N ALA A 272 -12.81 -80.41 -38.46
CA ALA A 272 -11.45 -80.55 -38.93
C ALA A 272 -10.69 -79.22 -39.13
N LYS A 273 -9.36 -79.36 -39.02
CA LYS A 273 -8.32 -78.38 -39.36
C LYS A 273 -8.57 -77.71 -40.72
N GLY A 274 -9.12 -76.49 -40.68
CA GLY A 274 -9.23 -75.59 -41.83
C GLY A 274 -8.53 -74.26 -41.54
N LYS A 275 -7.50 -73.92 -42.31
CA LYS A 275 -6.86 -72.60 -42.29
C LYS A 275 -7.87 -71.55 -42.77
N GLN A 276 -8.52 -70.85 -41.86
CA GLN A 276 -9.35 -69.69 -42.16
C GLN A 276 -8.71 -68.44 -41.57
N ARG A 277 -8.10 -67.62 -42.45
CA ARG A 277 -7.97 -66.18 -42.24
C ARG A 277 -9.40 -65.63 -42.18
N VAL A 278 -9.86 -65.19 -41.01
CA VAL A 278 -10.77 -64.05 -40.77
C VAL A 278 -10.88 -63.90 -39.24
N ASP A 279 -10.76 -62.65 -38.79
CA ASP A 279 -10.84 -62.16 -37.43
C ASP A 279 -12.10 -62.59 -36.64
N PRO A 280 -11.93 -63.16 -35.43
CA PRO A 280 -12.96 -63.19 -34.41
C PRO A 280 -12.85 -61.95 -33.51
N SER A 281 -13.56 -60.92 -33.97
CA SER A 281 -14.16 -59.82 -33.23
C SER A 281 -14.54 -60.12 -31.77
N THR A 282 -13.97 -59.33 -30.87
CA THR A 282 -14.63 -58.67 -29.72
C THR A 282 -15.13 -59.50 -28.55
N THR A 283 -14.27 -60.30 -27.91
CA THR A 283 -14.24 -60.40 -26.44
C THR A 283 -12.80 -60.66 -26.02
N ALA A 284 -11.92 -59.71 -26.35
CA ALA A 284 -10.60 -59.68 -25.75
C ALA A 284 -10.82 -59.43 -24.25
N MET A 285 -10.70 -60.48 -23.45
CA MET A 285 -10.66 -60.37 -22.00
C MET A 285 -9.51 -59.42 -21.66
N TYR A 286 -9.83 -58.20 -21.21
CA TYR A 286 -8.84 -57.21 -20.82
C TYR A 286 -7.86 -57.85 -19.85
N THR A 287 -6.58 -57.90 -20.22
CA THR A 287 -5.56 -58.39 -19.30
C THR A 287 -5.43 -57.39 -18.16
N PRO A 288 -4.99 -57.78 -16.94
CA PRO A 288 -4.77 -56.83 -15.85
C PRO A 288 -3.90 -55.62 -16.26
N ARG A 289 -2.94 -55.86 -17.17
CA ARG A 289 -2.10 -54.81 -17.75
C ARG A 289 -2.87 -53.82 -18.64
N ASP A 290 -3.87 -54.31 -19.38
CA ASP A 290 -4.74 -53.46 -20.20
C ASP A 290 -5.66 -52.61 -19.32
N MET A 291 -6.13 -53.15 -18.18
CA MET A 291 -6.91 -52.39 -17.21
C MET A 291 -6.10 -51.27 -16.55
N GLU A 292 -4.83 -51.53 -16.20
CA GLU A 292 -3.92 -50.49 -15.70
C GLU A 292 -3.64 -49.42 -16.77
N ALA A 293 -3.43 -49.83 -18.01
CA ALA A 293 -3.24 -48.91 -19.13
C ALA A 293 -4.49 -48.03 -19.35
N LEU A 294 -5.69 -48.62 -19.27
CA LEU A 294 -6.96 -47.90 -19.38
C LEU A 294 -7.15 -46.90 -18.23
N GLN A 295 -6.86 -47.30 -16.99
CA GLN A 295 -6.94 -46.42 -15.83
C GLN A 295 -5.94 -45.26 -15.92
N LYS A 296 -4.72 -45.51 -16.41
CA LYS A 296 -3.73 -44.48 -16.64
C LYS A 296 -4.19 -43.50 -17.73
N ALA A 297 -4.66 -44.02 -18.86
CA ALA A 297 -5.19 -43.21 -19.95
C ALA A 297 -6.38 -42.35 -19.50
N TYR A 298 -7.27 -42.90 -18.67
CA TYR A 298 -8.39 -42.16 -18.08
C TYR A 298 -7.92 -41.01 -17.17
N LYS A 299 -6.94 -41.25 -16.29
CA LYS A 299 -6.36 -40.20 -15.43
C LYS A 299 -5.66 -39.10 -16.23
N ASP A 300 -4.90 -39.49 -17.26
CA ASP A 300 -4.22 -38.53 -18.12
C ASP A 300 -5.23 -37.71 -18.94
N ALA A 301 -6.30 -38.33 -19.45
CA ALA A 301 -7.41 -37.63 -20.10
C ALA A 301 -8.12 -36.65 -19.15
N LEU A 302 -8.32 -37.01 -17.89
CA LEU A 302 -8.91 -36.14 -16.87
C LEU A 302 -8.05 -34.89 -16.63
N ARG A 303 -6.72 -35.07 -16.48
CA ARG A 303 -5.76 -33.95 -16.34
C ARG A 303 -5.76 -33.03 -17.56
N HIS A 304 -5.81 -33.58 -18.77
CA HIS A 304 -5.87 -32.78 -19.98
C HIS A 304 -7.17 -31.98 -20.07
N LYS A 305 -8.31 -32.56 -19.66
CA LYS A 305 -9.59 -31.85 -19.58
C LYS A 305 -9.54 -30.68 -18.60
N GLU A 306 -8.94 -30.87 -17.41
CA GLU A 306 -8.76 -29.81 -16.42
C GLU A 306 -7.85 -28.68 -16.93
N MET A 307 -6.77 -29.01 -17.65
CA MET A 307 -5.89 -28.01 -18.26
C MET A 307 -6.60 -27.21 -19.35
N ALA A 308 -7.36 -27.87 -20.22
CA ALA A 308 -8.14 -27.20 -21.26
C ALA A 308 -9.21 -26.27 -20.66
N ALA A 309 -9.88 -26.68 -19.57
CA ALA A 309 -10.84 -25.82 -18.87
C ALA A 309 -10.17 -24.54 -18.32
N LYS A 310 -8.99 -24.67 -17.69
CA LYS A 310 -8.21 -23.52 -17.20
C LYS A 310 -7.77 -22.56 -18.31
N GLU A 311 -7.46 -23.08 -19.51
CA GLU A 311 -7.13 -22.25 -20.67
C GLU A 311 -8.35 -21.47 -21.18
N VAL A 312 -9.52 -22.10 -21.22
CA VAL A 312 -10.78 -21.44 -21.59
C VAL A 312 -11.11 -20.32 -20.61
N ASP A 313 -11.00 -20.56 -19.30
CA ASP A 313 -11.25 -19.55 -18.26
C ASP A 313 -10.29 -18.36 -18.41
N PHE A 314 -9.01 -18.62 -18.68
CA PHE A 314 -8.02 -17.56 -18.89
C PHE A 314 -8.33 -16.71 -20.13
N MET A 315 -8.77 -17.34 -21.22
CA MET A 315 -9.20 -16.62 -22.42
C MET A 315 -10.48 -15.81 -22.16
N GLN A 316 -11.42 -16.35 -21.41
CA GLN A 316 -12.65 -15.66 -21.03
C GLN A 316 -12.36 -14.44 -20.14
N ASP A 317 -11.45 -14.55 -19.15
CA ASP A 317 -11.01 -13.43 -18.32
C ASP A 317 -10.31 -12.34 -19.17
N ARG A 318 -9.43 -12.75 -20.11
CA ARG A 318 -8.80 -11.82 -21.06
C ARG A 318 -9.84 -11.09 -21.91
N MET A 319 -10.86 -11.79 -22.42
CA MET A 319 -11.94 -11.18 -23.17
C MET A 319 -12.80 -10.25 -22.32
N ALA A 320 -13.10 -10.61 -21.06
CA ALA A 320 -13.83 -9.75 -20.13
C ALA A 320 -13.07 -8.44 -19.85
N ARG A 321 -11.75 -8.53 -19.63
CA ARG A 321 -10.87 -7.36 -19.44
C ARG A 321 -10.77 -6.47 -20.67
N MET A 322 -10.63 -7.06 -21.87
CA MET A 322 -10.59 -6.31 -23.13
C MET A 322 -11.97 -5.74 -23.52
N GLY A 323 -13.05 -6.43 -23.19
CA GLY A 323 -14.42 -5.97 -23.40
C GLY A 323 -14.73 -4.68 -22.63
N ALA A 324 -14.33 -4.62 -21.36
CA ALA A 324 -14.50 -3.43 -20.52
C ALA A 324 -13.70 -2.21 -21.02
N THR A 325 -12.55 -2.43 -21.65
CA THR A 325 -11.70 -1.36 -22.20
C THR A 325 -12.18 -0.87 -23.58
N SER A 326 -12.76 -1.73 -24.42
CA SER A 326 -13.21 -1.32 -25.76
C SER A 326 -14.46 -0.44 -25.76
N VAL A 327 -15.36 -0.62 -24.78
CA VAL A 327 -16.62 0.16 -24.66
C VAL A 327 -16.33 1.64 -24.36
N ARG A 328 -15.22 1.94 -23.66
CA ARG A 328 -14.85 3.31 -23.29
C ARG A 328 -14.27 4.12 -24.46
N ILE A 329 -13.73 3.46 -25.50
CA ILE A 329 -13.10 4.16 -26.65
C ILE A 329 -14.13 4.48 -27.75
N ARG A 330 -15.17 3.67 -27.93
CA ARG A 330 -16.19 3.91 -28.98
C ARG A 330 -17.19 5.03 -28.66
N ALA A 331 -17.43 5.35 -27.40
CA ALA A 331 -18.39 6.39 -27.01
C ALA A 331 -17.91 7.84 -27.27
N ARG A 332 -16.63 8.07 -27.63
CA ARG A 332 -16.08 9.43 -27.84
C ARG A 332 -16.04 9.90 -29.30
N LYS A 333 -16.48 9.11 -30.28
CA LYS A 333 -16.34 9.45 -31.72
C LYS A 333 -17.64 9.75 -32.48
N ALA A 334 -18.75 10.03 -31.81
CA ALA A 334 -20.04 10.30 -32.47
C ALA A 334 -20.46 11.78 -32.53
N SER A 335 -19.64 12.75 -32.10
CA SER A 335 -20.02 14.18 -32.18
C SER A 335 -18.89 15.10 -32.65
N ALA A 336 -18.24 14.77 -33.76
CA ALA A 336 -17.44 15.76 -34.50
C ALA A 336 -18.16 16.10 -35.80
N ARG A 337 -18.48 17.38 -35.90
CA ARG A 337 -19.28 18.01 -36.94
C ARG A 337 -18.60 17.91 -38.30
N LYS A 338 -19.44 17.88 -39.34
CA LYS A 338 -19.09 18.05 -40.75
C LYS A 338 -18.07 19.19 -40.92
N THR A 339 -16.82 18.84 -41.22
CA THR A 339 -15.88 19.74 -41.86
C THR A 339 -15.40 19.10 -43.16
N THR A 340 -15.44 19.90 -44.19
CA THR A 340 -15.13 19.62 -45.58
C THR A 340 -13.72 19.04 -45.71
N PRO A 341 -13.49 17.97 -46.50
CA PRO A 341 -12.15 17.43 -46.71
C PRO A 341 -11.39 18.41 -47.61
N ARG A 342 -10.35 19.04 -47.07
CA ARG A 342 -9.33 19.70 -47.88
C ARG A 342 -8.10 18.81 -47.90
N ASP A 343 -7.71 18.46 -49.11
CA ASP A 343 -6.56 17.63 -49.45
C ASP A 343 -5.30 18.08 -48.72
N LEU A 344 -4.77 17.21 -47.86
CA LEU A 344 -3.40 17.30 -47.38
C LEU A 344 -2.65 16.06 -47.84
N LYS A 345 -2.22 16.12 -49.11
CA LYS A 345 -0.98 15.47 -49.54
C LYS A 345 0.17 16.18 -48.81
N GLY A 346 0.66 15.55 -47.76
CA GLY A 346 1.81 16.04 -47.00
C GLY A 346 2.51 14.86 -46.37
N SER A 347 3.54 14.39 -47.05
CA SER A 347 4.54 13.41 -46.64
C SER A 347 4.85 13.43 -45.13
N PHE A 348 4.56 12.32 -44.44
CA PHE A 348 5.27 11.96 -43.23
C PHE A 348 6.01 10.65 -43.48
N GLU A 349 7.26 10.81 -43.88
CA GLU A 349 8.32 9.84 -43.72
C GLU A 349 8.89 10.06 -42.33
N THR A 350 8.44 9.28 -41.34
CA THR A 350 9.09 9.21 -40.04
C THR A 350 8.80 7.85 -39.41
N VAL A 351 9.64 6.88 -39.82
CA VAL A 351 10.12 5.71 -39.06
C VAL A 351 9.32 5.41 -37.77
N GLU A 352 8.37 4.48 -37.86
CA GLU A 352 7.91 3.70 -36.71
C GLU A 352 8.98 2.65 -36.40
N VAL A 353 9.58 2.77 -35.22
CA VAL A 353 10.33 1.68 -34.59
C VAL A 353 9.28 0.71 -34.03
N GLU A 354 9.14 -0.44 -34.70
CA GLU A 354 8.48 -1.62 -34.16
C GLU A 354 9.20 -2.04 -32.87
N SER A 355 8.60 -1.74 -31.71
CA SER A 355 8.98 -2.39 -30.46
C SER A 355 8.07 -3.58 -30.25
N ASP A 356 8.42 -4.66 -30.94
CA ASP A 356 7.94 -6.00 -30.68
C ASP A 356 8.37 -6.41 -29.26
N GLY A 357 7.40 -6.79 -28.43
CA GLY A 357 7.58 -6.97 -27.00
C GLY A 357 6.47 -7.80 -26.38
N GLU A 358 6.08 -8.88 -27.05
CA GLU A 358 5.44 -10.00 -26.39
C GLU A 358 6.43 -10.65 -25.41
N GLY A 359 6.04 -10.69 -24.14
CA GLY A 359 6.76 -11.35 -23.07
C GLY A 359 5.79 -11.77 -21.97
N ALA A 360 4.88 -12.69 -22.31
CA ALA A 360 4.10 -13.42 -21.32
C ALA A 360 5.04 -14.32 -20.50
N GLY A 361 5.13 -14.06 -19.20
CA GLY A 361 5.76 -14.94 -18.23
C GLY A 361 4.87 -15.04 -16.99
N ARG A 362 4.06 -16.09 -16.94
CA ARG A 362 3.35 -16.53 -15.73
C ARG A 362 4.40 -17.03 -14.73
N GLY A 363 4.51 -16.36 -13.58
CA GLY A 363 5.11 -16.90 -12.37
C GLY A 363 4.02 -17.06 -11.32
N ASN A 364 3.63 -18.31 -11.07
CA ASN A 364 2.79 -18.71 -9.94
C ASN A 364 3.75 -19.30 -8.89
N GLY A 365 3.89 -18.67 -7.73
CA GLY A 365 4.68 -19.20 -6.61
C GLY A 365 5.13 -18.13 -5.62
N GLU A 366 4.50 -18.13 -4.44
CA GLU A 366 5.03 -17.61 -3.16
C GLU A 366 5.39 -16.11 -3.05
N GLY A 367 4.36 -15.32 -2.75
CA GLY A 367 4.50 -13.93 -2.29
C GLY A 367 3.19 -13.34 -1.78
N THR A 368 2.32 -14.14 -1.19
CA THR A 368 1.03 -13.72 -0.62
C THR A 368 1.21 -13.21 0.80
N ALA A 369 1.68 -11.97 0.94
CA ALA A 369 1.57 -11.23 2.21
C ALA A 369 1.47 -9.70 2.06
N ARG A 370 1.51 -9.13 0.84
CA ARG A 370 1.46 -7.66 0.64
C ARG A 370 0.39 -7.17 -0.34
N LYS A 371 -0.56 -8.02 -0.74
CA LYS A 371 -1.54 -7.68 -1.80
C LYS A 371 -2.92 -7.26 -1.28
N GLU A 372 -3.22 -7.49 0.00
CA GLU A 372 -4.57 -7.25 0.55
C GLU A 372 -4.81 -5.81 0.99
N THR A 373 -3.78 -5.09 1.46
CA THR A 373 -3.92 -3.66 1.82
C THR A 373 -4.25 -2.76 0.63
N ASN A 374 -3.84 -3.15 -0.58
CA ASN A 374 -4.22 -2.42 -1.80
C ASN A 374 -5.72 -2.58 -2.11
N ALA A 375 -6.35 -3.73 -1.81
CA ALA A 375 -7.75 -3.93 -2.19
C ALA A 375 -8.72 -3.01 -1.40
N ALA A 376 -8.44 -2.75 -0.13
CA ALA A 376 -9.22 -1.82 0.69
C ALA A 376 -9.00 -0.36 0.27
N GLN A 377 -7.74 0.04 0.07
CA GLN A 377 -7.41 1.37 -0.44
C GLN A 377 -7.98 1.60 -1.84
N ASP A 378 -7.92 0.60 -2.72
CA ASP A 378 -8.50 0.65 -4.06
C ASP A 378 -10.03 0.84 -3.99
N ARG A 379 -10.72 0.16 -3.06
CA ARG A 379 -12.17 0.36 -2.83
C ARG A 379 -12.48 1.77 -2.32
N GLN A 380 -11.67 2.30 -1.41
CA GLN A 380 -11.83 3.68 -0.90
C GLN A 380 -11.59 4.70 -2.02
N VAL A 381 -10.52 4.55 -2.79
CA VAL A 381 -10.21 5.39 -3.95
C VAL A 381 -11.32 5.30 -5.00
N GLU A 382 -11.87 4.11 -5.26
CA GLU A 382 -12.97 3.92 -6.20
C GLU A 382 -14.27 4.57 -5.70
N LYS A 383 -14.57 4.46 -4.40
CA LYS A 383 -15.73 5.11 -3.78
C LYS A 383 -15.62 6.63 -3.83
N MET A 384 -14.47 7.16 -3.46
CA MET A 384 -14.20 8.59 -3.52
C MET A 384 -14.27 9.10 -4.97
N ALA A 385 -13.73 8.37 -5.95
CA ALA A 385 -13.87 8.69 -7.36
C ALA A 385 -15.34 8.68 -7.84
N LYS A 386 -16.17 7.76 -7.34
CA LYS A 386 -17.62 7.71 -7.63
C LYS A 386 -18.33 8.96 -7.13
N PHE A 387 -18.05 9.42 -5.90
CA PHE A 387 -18.63 10.66 -5.36
C PHE A 387 -18.19 11.88 -6.17
N ARG A 388 -16.90 11.97 -6.53
CA ARG A 388 -16.40 13.03 -7.42
C ARG A 388 -17.14 13.06 -8.76
N ASP A 389 -17.32 11.90 -9.38
CA ASP A 389 -18.03 11.79 -10.67
C ASP A 389 -19.51 12.16 -10.56
N ILE A 390 -20.17 11.88 -9.42
CA ILE A 390 -21.57 12.27 -9.18
C ILE A 390 -21.67 13.80 -9.12
N HIS A 391 -20.88 14.46 -8.26
CA HIS A 391 -20.94 15.92 -8.13
C HIS A 391 -20.47 16.64 -9.38
N LEU A 392 -19.48 16.11 -10.11
CA LEU A 392 -19.05 16.72 -11.37
C LEU A 392 -20.15 16.67 -12.42
N LYS A 393 -21.01 15.64 -12.42
CA LYS A 393 -22.19 15.57 -13.31
C LYS A 393 -23.27 16.58 -12.90
N GLU A 394 -23.51 16.75 -11.61
CA GLU A 394 -24.45 17.76 -11.09
C GLU A 394 -24.00 19.18 -11.46
N LEU A 395 -22.73 19.49 -11.26
CA LEU A 395 -22.15 20.80 -11.54
C LEU A 395 -21.92 21.05 -13.04
N ARG A 396 -22.07 20.05 -13.91
CA ARG A 396 -21.87 20.21 -15.36
C ARG A 396 -22.78 21.29 -15.96
N GLN A 397 -24.01 21.40 -15.47
CA GLN A 397 -25.00 22.37 -15.95
C GLN A 397 -24.95 23.72 -15.21
N ALA A 398 -24.16 23.83 -14.14
CA ALA A 398 -24.07 25.05 -13.34
C ALA A 398 -23.47 26.20 -14.16
N LYS A 399 -24.12 27.37 -14.08
CA LYS A 399 -23.63 28.61 -14.68
C LYS A 399 -22.68 29.31 -13.72
N LYS A 400 -22.00 30.34 -14.22
CA LYS A 400 -21.03 31.12 -13.43
C LYS A 400 -21.61 31.63 -12.09
N ALA A 401 -22.80 32.21 -12.10
CA ALA A 401 -23.43 32.74 -10.88
C ALA A 401 -23.71 31.64 -9.84
N ASP A 402 -24.18 30.47 -10.30
CA ASP A 402 -24.42 29.32 -9.42
C ASP A 402 -23.11 28.77 -8.84
N MET A 403 -22.04 28.77 -9.64
CA MET A 403 -20.71 28.33 -9.19
C MET A 403 -20.05 29.31 -8.22
N GLU A 404 -20.21 30.62 -8.39
CA GLU A 404 -19.71 31.61 -7.43
C GLU A 404 -20.37 31.41 -6.06
N LYS A 405 -21.69 31.19 -6.04
CA LYS A 405 -22.41 30.85 -4.81
C LYS A 405 -21.94 29.52 -4.21
N ALA A 406 -21.78 28.49 -5.04
CA ALA A 406 -21.27 27.19 -4.56
C ALA A 406 -19.86 27.31 -3.99
N CYS A 407 -18.97 28.11 -4.59
CA CYS A 407 -17.64 28.38 -4.05
C CYS A 407 -17.71 29.10 -2.68
N GLU A 408 -18.62 30.06 -2.53
CA GLU A 408 -18.86 30.76 -1.25
C GLU A 408 -19.38 29.79 -0.18
N ASP A 409 -20.34 28.94 -0.51
CA ASP A 409 -20.89 27.91 0.38
C ASP A 409 -19.80 26.92 0.84
N GLU A 410 -18.82 26.60 -0.03
CA GLU A 410 -17.70 25.71 0.27
C GLU A 410 -16.49 26.42 0.91
N GLY A 411 -16.51 27.75 1.04
CA GLY A 411 -15.40 28.54 1.59
C GLY A 411 -14.16 28.63 0.69
N ILE A 412 -14.31 28.47 -0.63
CA ILE A 412 -13.23 28.60 -1.61
C ILE A 412 -13.41 29.84 -2.49
N SER A 413 -12.29 30.40 -2.97
CA SER A 413 -12.34 31.51 -3.92
C SER A 413 -12.63 31.04 -5.34
N TYR A 414 -13.48 31.76 -6.08
CA TYR A 414 -13.77 31.45 -7.48
C TYR A 414 -12.59 31.83 -8.38
N ILE A 415 -12.07 30.86 -9.17
CA ILE A 415 -10.93 31.08 -10.08
C ILE A 415 -11.36 31.01 -11.56
N LYS A 416 -11.61 29.80 -12.06
CA LYS A 416 -12.10 29.52 -13.42
C LYS A 416 -13.28 28.57 -13.32
N LEU A 417 -14.27 28.69 -14.20
CA LEU A 417 -15.52 27.91 -14.10
C LEU A 417 -15.27 26.40 -13.98
N GLU A 418 -14.43 25.81 -14.85
CA GLU A 418 -14.16 24.37 -14.84
C GLU A 418 -13.29 23.94 -13.65
N GLN A 419 -12.34 24.78 -13.21
CA GLN A 419 -11.54 24.50 -12.01
C GLN A 419 -12.41 24.56 -10.75
N ALA A 420 -13.24 25.60 -10.63
CA ALA A 420 -14.20 25.74 -9.54
C ALA A 420 -15.16 24.56 -9.48
N LYS A 421 -15.62 24.05 -10.63
CA LYS A 421 -16.46 22.83 -10.67
C LYS A 421 -15.72 21.60 -10.14
N ALA A 422 -14.45 21.44 -10.48
CA ALA A 422 -13.63 20.33 -9.99
C ALA A 422 -13.37 20.45 -8.49
N ASP A 423 -12.97 21.64 -8.01
CA ASP A 423 -12.66 21.90 -6.60
C ASP A 423 -13.90 21.72 -5.71
N VAL A 424 -15.07 22.27 -6.11
CA VAL A 424 -16.33 22.06 -5.40
C VAL A 424 -16.74 20.59 -5.42
N ALA A 425 -16.60 19.88 -6.55
CA ALA A 425 -16.93 18.46 -6.63
C ALA A 425 -16.01 17.61 -5.73
N GLU A 426 -14.74 17.96 -5.62
CA GLU A 426 -13.78 17.28 -4.75
C GLU A 426 -14.12 17.49 -3.26
N ILE A 427 -14.42 18.73 -2.84
CA ILE A 427 -14.78 19.04 -1.45
C ILE A 427 -16.07 18.32 -1.04
N ARG A 428 -17.11 18.35 -1.89
CA ARG A 428 -18.37 17.65 -1.61
C ARG A 428 -18.18 16.14 -1.57
N ALA A 429 -17.41 15.60 -2.51
CA ALA A 429 -17.11 14.16 -2.53
C ALA A 429 -16.35 13.70 -1.29
N SER A 430 -15.44 14.52 -0.75
CA SER A 430 -14.76 14.23 0.51
C SER A 430 -15.73 14.20 1.69
N ARG A 431 -16.67 15.15 1.79
CA ARG A 431 -17.67 15.15 2.87
C ARG A 431 -18.62 13.95 2.80
N ASP A 432 -19.09 13.60 1.61
CA ASP A 432 -19.96 12.43 1.41
C ASP A 432 -19.21 11.13 1.71
N PHE A 433 -17.92 11.06 1.37
CA PHE A 433 -17.07 9.94 1.72
C PHE A 433 -16.86 9.81 3.24
N ASP A 434 -16.62 10.92 3.95
CA ASP A 434 -16.51 10.92 5.41
C ASP A 434 -17.82 10.51 6.10
N ALA A 435 -18.97 10.94 5.57
CA ALA A 435 -20.28 10.52 6.05
C ALA A 435 -20.50 9.01 5.82
N TRP A 436 -20.12 8.51 4.65
CA TRP A 436 -20.19 7.09 4.32
C TRP A 436 -19.30 6.22 5.23
N LEU A 437 -18.09 6.70 5.59
CA LEU A 437 -17.24 6.02 6.56
C LEU A 437 -17.91 5.92 7.93
N LYS A 438 -18.52 7.01 8.42
CA LYS A 438 -19.26 6.99 9.69
C LYS A 438 -20.45 6.04 9.69
N GLU A 439 -21.19 5.97 8.57
CA GLU A 439 -22.30 5.02 8.42
C GLU A 439 -21.80 3.57 8.41
N ALA A 440 -20.65 3.31 7.78
CA ALA A 440 -20.03 1.99 7.79
C ALA A 440 -19.62 1.56 9.20
N ASP A 441 -19.06 2.48 10.00
CA ASP A 441 -18.70 2.21 11.40
C ASP A 441 -19.95 1.91 12.26
N GLN A 442 -21.02 2.68 12.09
CA GLN A 442 -22.28 2.49 12.84
C GLN A 442 -22.95 1.15 12.51
N ALA A 443 -22.91 0.73 11.24
CA ALA A 443 -23.51 -0.53 10.79
C ALA A 443 -22.82 -1.77 11.40
N VAL A 444 -21.55 -1.65 11.80
CA VAL A 444 -20.84 -2.73 12.51
C VAL A 444 -21.27 -2.80 13.98
N GLU A 445 -21.44 -1.65 14.64
CA GLU A 445 -21.88 -1.57 16.04
C GLU A 445 -23.30 -2.12 16.26
N ASP A 446 -24.22 -1.84 15.33
CA ASP A 446 -25.60 -2.35 15.41
C ASP A 446 -25.69 -3.88 15.18
N GLN A 447 -24.69 -4.49 14.52
CA GLN A 447 -24.65 -5.94 14.28
C GLN A 447 -24.27 -6.73 15.54
N ASP A 448 -23.41 -6.17 16.38
CA ASP A 448 -23.00 -6.80 17.64
C ASP A 448 -24.10 -6.73 18.71
N TYR A 449 -24.96 -5.70 18.66
CA TYR A 449 -26.08 -5.57 19.60
C TYR A 449 -27.21 -6.58 19.31
N ALA A 450 -27.38 -7.02 18.07
CA ALA A 450 -28.45 -7.95 17.68
C ALA A 450 -28.18 -9.43 18.04
N THR A 451 -26.94 -9.80 18.38
CA THR A 451 -26.61 -11.20 18.75
C THR A 451 -26.53 -11.44 20.27
N SER A 452 -26.61 -10.38 21.08
CA SER A 452 -26.71 -10.48 22.55
C SER A 452 -28.17 -10.48 22.99
N THR A 453 -28.99 -11.37 22.41
CA THR A 453 -30.30 -11.68 23.01
C THR A 453 -30.09 -12.84 23.95
N GLU A 454 -30.24 -12.55 25.24
CA GLU A 454 -30.06 -13.44 26.38
C GLU A 454 -30.73 -14.81 26.18
N ASP A 455 -29.93 -15.88 26.17
CA ASP A 455 -30.38 -17.19 26.62
C ASP A 455 -30.64 -17.06 28.13
N VAL A 456 -31.86 -16.66 28.49
CA VAL A 456 -32.38 -16.74 29.85
C VAL A 456 -32.66 -18.24 30.12
N PRO A 457 -31.95 -18.89 31.06
CA PRO A 457 -32.28 -20.26 31.42
C PRO A 457 -33.59 -20.26 32.21
N ASP A 458 -34.62 -20.89 31.64
CA ASP A 458 -35.86 -21.20 32.36
C ASP A 458 -35.57 -22.26 33.45
N GLU A 459 -35.92 -21.93 34.70
CA GLU A 459 -35.96 -22.86 35.86
C GLU A 459 -37.22 -23.73 35.87
#